data_AF-A0A1U7ECW1-F1
#
_entry.id   AF-A0A1U7ECW1-F1
#
_cell.length_a   1.000
_cell.length_b   1.000
_cell.length_c   1.000
_cell.angle_alpha   90.00
_cell.angle_beta   90.00
_cell.angle_gamma   90.00
#
_symmetry.space_group_name_H-M   'P 1'
#
loop_
_entity.id
_entity.type
_entity.pdbx_description
1 polymer ?
#
loop_
_entity_poly.entity_id
_entity_poly.type
_entity_poly.pdbx_seq_one_letter_code
_entity_poly.pdbx_strand_id
1 'polypeptide(L)'
;MGLLTIFIIMPVAGVISSSLVGSITWILNVGGAFAGFVLGALFLPMVMFGLHQILTPIHIEMIASSGKTLLLPILAMAGAGQVGAAIALWIRCRKNKQLTNMIKGSLPVGILGIGEPLIYAVSLPLGRPFITACIGGGIGGAMC
;
A
#
# COMPACT_ATOMS: atom_id res chain seq x y z
N MET A 1 10.94 -25.18 27.28
CA MET A 1 10.82 -24.01 26.38
C MET A 1 9.41 -23.84 25.83
N GLY A 2 8.74 -24.86 25.27
CA GLY A 2 7.36 -24.72 24.75
C GLY A 2 6.30 -24.24 25.75
N LEU A 3 6.32 -24.70 27.01
CA LEU A 3 5.37 -24.24 28.03
C LEU A 3 5.52 -22.74 28.38
N LEU A 4 6.75 -22.22 28.43
CA LEU A 4 7.00 -20.78 28.65
C LEU A 4 6.48 -19.94 27.48
N THR A 5 6.66 -20.43 26.25
CA THR A 5 6.15 -19.76 25.05
C THR A 5 4.62 -19.67 25.06
N ILE A 6 3.94 -20.75 25.43
CA ILE A 6 2.47 -20.80 25.43
C ILE A 6 1.86 -20.00 26.58
N PHE A 7 2.43 -20.08 27.79
CA PHE A 7 1.81 -19.50 28.98
C PHE A 7 2.28 -18.09 29.33
N ILE A 8 3.40 -17.61 28.76
CA ILE A 8 3.93 -16.27 29.03
C ILE A 8 4.06 -15.46 27.75
N ILE A 9 4.72 -16.01 26.72
CA ILE A 9 5.00 -15.24 25.51
C ILE A 9 3.72 -14.99 24.69
N MET A 10 2.87 -16.00 24.50
CA MET A 10 1.62 -15.86 23.74
C MET A 10 0.63 -14.85 24.36
N PRO A 11 0.33 -14.86 25.69
CA PRO A 11 -0.54 -13.87 26.29
C PRO A 11 0.01 -12.44 26.17
N VAL A 12 1.31 -12.25 26.43
CA VAL A 12 1.95 -10.94 26.31
C VAL A 12 1.93 -10.45 24.86
N ALA A 13 2.25 -11.33 23.90
CA ALA A 13 2.15 -11.01 22.48
C ALA A 13 0.71 -10.64 22.08
N GLY A 14 -0.31 -11.34 22.59
CA GLY A 14 -1.71 -11.03 22.33
C GLY A 14 -2.13 -9.66 22.85
N VAL A 15 -1.65 -9.24 24.02
CA VAL A 15 -1.91 -7.88 24.56
C VAL A 15 -1.24 -6.81 23.70
N ILE A 16 0.01 -7.03 23.30
CA ILE A 16 0.76 -6.11 22.42
C ILE A 16 0.05 -5.97 21.07
N SER A 17 -0.33 -7.09 20.46
CA SER A 17 -1.09 -7.14 19.22
C SER A 17 -2.40 -6.38 19.30
N SER A 18 -3.23 -6.67 20.32
CA SER A 18 -4.51 -5.99 20.51
C SER A 18 -4.34 -4.48 20.68
N SER A 19 -3.29 -4.07 21.40
CA SER A 19 -2.95 -2.65 21.59
C SER A 19 -2.50 -1.97 20.29
N LEU A 20 -1.72 -2.67 19.46
CA LEU A 20 -1.30 -2.20 18.14
C LEU A 20 -2.50 -2.00 17.21
N VAL A 21 -3.38 -3.00 17.09
CA VAL A 21 -4.60 -2.93 16.28
C VAL A 21 -5.52 -1.81 16.77
N GLY A 22 -5.68 -1.68 18.09
CA GLY A 22 -6.43 -0.59 18.71
C GLY A 22 -5.85 0.79 18.38
N SER A 23 -4.53 0.94 18.43
CA SER A 23 -3.84 2.20 18.11
C SER A 23 -3.99 2.60 16.65
N ILE A 24 -3.85 1.65 15.71
CA ILE A 24 -4.06 1.86 14.28
C ILE A 24 -5.50 2.30 14.04
N THR A 25 -6.46 1.60 14.63
CA THR A 25 -7.89 1.90 14.48
C THR A 25 -8.22 3.28 15.05
N TRP A 26 -7.63 3.65 16.18
CA TRP A 26 -7.79 4.97 16.78
C TRP A 26 -7.22 6.07 15.88
N ILE A 27 -6.03 5.89 15.32
CA ILE A 27 -5.42 6.86 14.39
C ILE A 27 -6.31 7.07 13.16
N LEU A 28 -6.89 5.99 12.63
CA LEU A 28 -7.76 6.04 11.46
C LEU A 28 -9.09 6.70 11.78
N ASN A 29 -9.67 6.44 12.96
CA ASN A 29 -10.93 7.06 13.39
C ASN A 29 -10.77 8.56 13.67
N VAL A 30 -9.67 8.98 14.30
CA VAL A 30 -9.41 10.38 14.62
C VAL A 30 -8.93 11.16 13.38
N GLY A 31 -8.04 10.56 12.60
CA GLY A 31 -7.48 11.20 11.40
C GLY A 31 -8.38 11.14 10.18
N GLY A 32 -9.35 10.21 10.14
CA GLY A 32 -10.33 10.05 9.07
C GLY A 32 -9.71 10.10 7.66
N ALA A 33 -10.32 10.89 6.78
CA ALA A 33 -9.86 11.08 5.41
C ALA A 33 -8.41 11.57 5.31
N PHE A 34 -7.92 12.35 6.27
CA PHE A 34 -6.53 12.83 6.26
C PHE A 34 -5.54 11.68 6.52
N ALA A 35 -5.84 10.79 7.47
CA ALA A 35 -5.04 9.59 7.70
C ALA A 35 -5.05 8.68 6.47
N GLY A 36 -6.21 8.49 5.86
CA GLY A 36 -6.35 7.75 4.59
C GLY A 36 -5.51 8.35 3.47
N PHE A 37 -5.50 9.68 3.33
CA PHE A 37 -4.66 10.38 2.35
C PHE A 37 -3.18 10.12 2.56
N VAL A 38 -2.70 10.32 3.78
CA VAL A 38 -1.27 10.17 4.11
C VAL A 38 -0.81 8.72 3.88
N LEU A 39 -1.60 7.74 4.31
CA LEU A 39 -1.30 6.32 4.13
C LEU A 39 -1.27 5.93 2.65
N GLY A 40 -2.29 6.34 1.87
CA GLY A 40 -2.34 6.08 0.44
C GLY A 40 -1.21 6.77 -0.35
N ALA A 41 -0.85 7.99 0.03
CA ALA A 41 0.20 8.76 -0.65
C ALA A 41 1.62 8.26 -0.34
N LEU A 42 1.88 7.83 0.90
CA LEU A 42 3.20 7.37 1.33
C LEU A 42 3.46 5.89 1.05
N PHE A 43 2.45 5.11 0.68
CA PHE A 43 2.63 3.68 0.42
C PHE A 43 3.58 3.41 -0.76
N LEU A 44 3.49 4.14 -1.87
CA LEU A 44 4.40 3.98 -3.01
C LEU A 44 5.88 4.22 -2.63
N PRO A 45 6.23 5.33 -1.94
CA PRO A 45 7.55 5.51 -1.36
C PRO A 45 7.96 4.36 -0.44
N MET A 46 7.04 3.87 0.39
CA MET A 46 7.30 2.73 1.27
C MET A 46 7.58 1.42 0.51
N VAL A 47 6.91 1.22 -0.64
CA VAL A 47 7.17 0.09 -1.55
C VAL A 47 8.56 0.20 -2.17
N MET A 48 9.01 1.40 -2.55
CA MET A 48 10.36 1.61 -3.08
C MET A 48 11.46 1.16 -2.10
N PHE A 49 11.26 1.39 -0.81
CA PHE A 49 12.22 0.98 0.22
C PHE A 49 12.01 -0.47 0.71
N GLY A 50 11.03 -1.21 0.18
CA GLY A 50 10.68 -2.55 0.64
C GLY A 50 10.04 -2.61 2.04
N LEU A 51 9.82 -1.46 2.68
CA LEU A 51 9.31 -1.36 4.05
C LEU A 51 7.86 -1.86 4.17
N HIS A 52 7.11 -1.91 3.06
CA HIS A 52 5.74 -2.41 3.03
C HIS A 52 5.57 -3.86 3.48
N GLN A 53 6.63 -4.66 3.45
CA GLN A 53 6.61 -6.04 3.93
C GLN A 53 6.33 -6.15 5.44
N ILE A 54 6.61 -5.09 6.22
CA ILE A 54 6.27 -5.05 7.66
C ILE A 54 4.75 -5.08 7.89
N LEU A 55 3.95 -4.73 6.90
CA LEU A 55 2.50 -4.70 7.03
C LEU A 55 1.89 -6.10 6.95
N THR A 56 2.55 -7.07 6.32
CA THR A 56 2.04 -8.44 6.20
C THR A 56 1.66 -9.05 7.58
N PRO A 57 2.55 -9.07 8.59
CA PRO A 57 2.18 -9.54 9.92
C PRO A 57 1.12 -8.67 10.59
N ILE A 58 1.08 -7.36 10.34
CA ILE A 58 0.05 -6.46 10.88
C ILE A 58 -1.33 -6.82 10.31
N HIS A 59 -1.42 -7.09 9.01
CA HIS A 59 -2.67 -7.52 8.38
C HIS A 59 -3.15 -8.86 8.95
N ILE A 60 -2.24 -9.82 9.14
CA ILE A 60 -2.57 -11.12 9.76
C ILE A 60 -3.12 -10.91 11.17
N GLU A 61 -2.49 -10.04 11.96
CA GLU A 61 -2.96 -9.73 13.30
C GLU A 61 -4.33 -9.04 13.31
N MET A 62 -4.55 -8.06 12.43
CA MET A 62 -5.85 -7.42 12.29
C MET A 62 -6.95 -8.41 11.90
N ILE A 63 -6.65 -9.38 11.03
CA ILE A 63 -7.58 -10.46 10.68
C ILE A 63 -7.85 -11.35 11.89
N ALA A 64 -6.81 -11.73 12.64
CA ALA A 64 -6.96 -12.57 13.83
C ALA A 64 -7.79 -11.89 14.93
N SER A 65 -7.58 -10.58 15.13
CA SER A 65 -8.26 -9.80 16.18
C SER A 65 -9.66 -9.32 15.79
N SER A 66 -9.85 -8.86 14.55
CA SER A 66 -11.05 -8.14 14.11
C SER A 66 -11.76 -8.76 12.89
N GLY A 67 -11.22 -9.84 12.32
CA GLY A 67 -11.77 -10.52 11.15
C GLY A 67 -11.60 -9.77 9.81
N LYS A 68 -11.01 -8.58 9.83
CA LYS A 68 -10.84 -7.70 8.66
C LYS A 68 -9.63 -6.79 8.79
N THR A 69 -9.23 -6.18 7.68
CA THR A 69 -8.10 -5.24 7.62
C THR A 69 -8.59 -3.86 7.20
N LEU A 70 -8.44 -2.86 8.08
CA LEU A 70 -8.78 -1.47 7.74
C LEU A 70 -7.71 -0.82 6.85
N LEU A 71 -6.45 -1.26 6.99
CA LEU A 71 -5.33 -0.72 6.22
C LEU A 71 -5.33 -1.18 4.76
N LEU A 72 -5.71 -2.44 4.49
CA LEU A 72 -5.55 -3.02 3.16
C LEU A 72 -6.31 -2.23 2.07
N PRO A 73 -7.58 -1.81 2.25
CA PRO A 73 -8.27 -1.00 1.25
C PRO A 73 -7.60 0.36 1.01
N ILE A 74 -7.20 1.06 2.08
CA ILE A 74 -6.54 2.37 2.01
C ILE A 74 -5.23 2.26 1.23
N LEU A 75 -4.41 1.26 1.53
CA LEU A 75 -3.11 1.06 0.90
C LEU A 75 -3.23 0.54 -0.53
N ALA A 76 -4.27 -0.25 -0.83
CA ALA A 76 -4.57 -0.70 -2.20
C ALA A 76 -4.84 0.46 -3.16
N MET A 77 -5.37 1.59 -2.65
CA MET A 77 -5.60 2.79 -3.47
C MET A 77 -4.31 3.37 -4.04
N ALA A 78 -3.18 3.18 -3.35
CA ALA A 78 -1.87 3.54 -3.86
C ALA A 78 -1.52 2.78 -5.16
N GLY A 79 -1.81 1.47 -5.20
CA GLY A 79 -1.72 0.65 -6.42
C GLY A 79 -2.66 1.13 -7.52
N ALA A 80 -3.90 1.48 -7.17
CA ALA A 80 -4.84 2.08 -8.13
C ALA A 80 -4.33 3.41 -8.70
N GLY A 81 -3.70 4.26 -7.89
CA GLY A 81 -3.04 5.49 -8.30
C GLY A 81 -1.91 5.24 -9.32
N GLN A 82 -1.12 4.19 -9.12
CA GLN A 82 -0.10 3.77 -10.10
C GLN A 82 -0.69 3.29 -11.41
N VAL A 83 -1.70 2.41 -11.34
CA VAL A 83 -2.39 1.90 -12.54
C VAL A 83 -3.00 3.05 -13.33
N GLY A 84 -3.65 4.00 -12.65
CA GLY A 84 -4.19 5.22 -13.25
C GLY A 84 -3.11 6.08 -13.93
N ALA A 85 -1.99 6.33 -13.25
CA ALA A 85 -0.87 7.08 -13.82
C ALA A 85 -0.25 6.39 -15.04
N ALA A 86 -0.14 5.06 -15.00
CA ALA A 86 0.37 4.27 -16.12
C ALA A 86 -0.56 4.29 -17.34
N ILE A 87 -1.88 4.20 -17.13
CA ILE A 87 -2.87 4.36 -18.20
C ILE A 87 -2.83 5.77 -18.78
N ALA A 88 -2.74 6.80 -17.94
CA ALA A 88 -2.62 8.19 -18.38
C ALA A 88 -1.36 8.41 -19.24
N LEU A 89 -0.21 7.87 -18.82
CA LEU A 89 1.02 7.90 -19.61
C LEU A 89 0.90 7.11 -20.91
N TRP A 90 0.25 5.95 -20.88
CA TRP A 90 0.04 5.15 -22.09
C TRP A 90 -0.76 5.91 -23.13
N ILE A 91 -1.79 6.65 -22.72
CA ILE A 91 -2.61 7.47 -23.62
C ILE A 91 -1.86 8.73 -24.08
N ARG A 92 -1.16 9.43 -23.17
CA ARG A 92 -0.48 10.69 -23.47
C ARG A 92 0.79 10.50 -24.31
N CYS A 93 1.51 9.40 -24.10
CA CYS A 93 2.83 9.15 -24.68
C CYS A 93 2.84 8.02 -25.72
N ARG A 94 1.72 7.76 -26.41
CA ARG A 94 1.58 6.68 -27.42
C ARG A 94 2.66 6.68 -28.52
N LYS A 95 3.25 7.84 -28.83
CA LYS A 95 4.32 7.96 -29.84
C LYS A 95 5.68 7.45 -29.33
N ASN A 96 5.90 7.43 -28.01
CA ASN A 96 7.11 6.89 -27.41
C ASN A 96 6.95 5.35 -27.31
N LYS A 97 7.48 4.64 -28.31
CA LYS A 97 7.39 3.18 -28.40
C LYS A 97 8.07 2.48 -27.21
N GLN A 98 9.19 3.01 -26.73
CA GLN A 98 9.93 2.44 -25.60
C GLN A 98 9.08 2.50 -24.32
N LEU A 99 8.59 3.69 -23.95
CA LEU A 99 7.73 3.87 -22.77
C LEU A 99 6.44 3.07 -22.89
N THR A 100 5.83 3.04 -24.08
CA THR A 100 4.61 2.26 -24.33
C THR A 100 4.82 0.76 -24.13
N ASN A 101 5.95 0.21 -24.58
CA ASN A 101 6.28 -1.20 -24.39
C ASN A 101 6.54 -1.54 -22.91
N MET A 102 7.24 -0.66 -22.18
CA MET A 102 7.43 -0.80 -20.73
C MET A 102 6.08 -0.86 -20.01
N ILE A 103 5.18 0.10 -20.29
CA ILE A 103 3.85 0.13 -19.68
C ILE A 103 3.05 -1.13 -20.02
N LYS A 104 3.05 -1.59 -21.27
CA LYS A 104 2.34 -2.81 -21.66
C LYS A 104 2.84 -4.06 -20.93
N GLY A 105 4.14 -4.14 -20.64
CA GLY A 105 4.73 -5.25 -19.89
C GLY A 105 4.42 -5.21 -18.39
N SER A 106 4.38 -4.00 -17.79
CA SER A 106 4.22 -3.84 -16.35
C SER A 106 2.77 -3.65 -15.88
N LEU A 107 1.89 -3.09 -16.72
CA LEU A 107 0.52 -2.74 -16.36
C LEU A 107 -0.34 -3.94 -15.94
N PRO A 108 -0.34 -5.10 -16.62
CA PRO A 108 -1.14 -6.25 -16.20
C PRO A 108 -0.75 -6.74 -14.80
N VAL A 109 0.56 -6.77 -14.52
CA VAL A 109 1.10 -7.18 -13.22
C VAL A 109 0.73 -6.17 -12.12
N GLY A 110 0.75 -4.88 -12.45
CA GLY A 110 0.26 -3.80 -11.59
C GLY A 110 -1.23 -3.92 -11.23
N ILE A 111 -2.08 -4.33 -12.18
CA ILE A 111 -3.51 -4.57 -11.93
C ILE A 111 -3.72 -5.74 -10.96
N LEU A 112 -2.82 -6.73 -10.98
CA LEU A 112 -2.83 -7.86 -10.04
C LEU A 112 -2.27 -7.51 -8.64
N GLY A 113 -1.95 -6.23 -8.39
CA GLY A 113 -1.47 -5.76 -7.10
C GLY A 113 0.05 -5.82 -6.92
N ILE A 114 0.81 -6.18 -7.95
CA ILE A 114 2.27 -6.19 -7.92
C ILE A 114 2.78 -4.91 -8.59
N GLY A 115 3.08 -3.89 -7.78
CA GLY A 115 3.39 -2.54 -8.23
C GLY A 115 4.83 -2.31 -8.67
N GLU A 116 5.77 -3.14 -8.23
CA GLU A 116 7.22 -2.96 -8.45
C GLU A 116 7.60 -2.78 -9.92
N PRO A 117 7.05 -3.56 -10.88
CA PRO A 117 7.33 -3.34 -12.30
C PRO A 117 6.91 -1.94 -12.77
N LEU A 118 5.78 -1.41 -12.30
CA LEU A 118 5.30 -0.07 -12.67
C LEU A 118 6.07 1.06 -11.96
N ILE A 119 6.49 0.85 -10.72
CA ILE A 119 7.36 1.79 -10.00
C ILE A 119 8.66 1.95 -10.78
N TYR A 120 9.40 0.85 -10.94
CA TYR A 120 10.78 0.91 -11.40
C TYR A 120 10.92 1.08 -12.91
N ALA A 121 10.02 0.50 -13.72
CA ALA A 121 10.13 0.59 -15.18
C ALA A 121 9.49 1.87 -15.78
N VAL A 122 8.54 2.50 -15.07
CA VAL A 122 7.72 3.56 -15.67
C VAL A 122 7.72 4.84 -14.83
N SER A 123 7.19 4.79 -13.62
CA SER A 123 6.82 6.02 -12.90
C SER A 123 8.01 6.69 -12.22
N LEU A 124 8.90 5.92 -11.58
CA LEU A 124 10.04 6.44 -10.84
C LEU A 124 11.09 7.11 -11.73
N PRO A 125 11.52 6.54 -12.89
CA PRO A 125 12.48 7.19 -13.79
C PRO A 125 11.97 8.52 -14.35
N LEU A 126 10.65 8.67 -14.48
CA LEU A 126 10.01 9.89 -14.96
C LEU A 126 9.79 10.94 -13.85
N GLY A 127 9.89 10.55 -12.58
CA GLY A 127 9.76 11.38 -11.39
C GLY A 127 8.35 11.95 -11.16
N ARG A 128 7.87 12.81 -12.08
CA ARG A 128 6.54 13.45 -11.99
C ARG A 128 5.40 12.43 -11.93
N PRO A 129 5.36 11.36 -12.76
CA PRO A 129 4.28 10.38 -12.71
C PRO A 129 4.23 9.61 -11.40
N PHE A 130 5.38 9.38 -10.76
CA PHE A 130 5.44 8.76 -9.44
C PHE A 130 4.75 9.63 -8.39
N ILE A 131 5.03 10.93 -8.36
CA ILE A 131 4.39 11.87 -7.43
C ILE A 131 2.88 11.95 -7.68
N THR A 132 2.44 12.03 -8.94
CA THR A 132 1.00 12.06 -9.26
C THR A 132 0.30 10.75 -8.93
N ALA A 133 0.99 9.61 -9.03
CA ALA A 133 0.46 8.32 -8.60
C ALA A 133 0.30 8.26 -7.08
N CYS A 134 1.27 8.80 -6.31
CA CYS A 134 1.16 8.95 -4.86
C CYS A 134 -0.04 9.82 -4.49
N ILE A 135 -0.20 10.98 -5.13
CA ILE A 135 -1.33 11.88 -4.85
C ILE A 135 -2.67 11.21 -5.20
N GLY A 136 -2.77 10.54 -6.36
CA GLY A 136 -3.97 9.79 -6.74
C GLY A 136 -4.30 8.67 -5.75
N GLY A 137 -3.26 7.96 -5.27
CA GLY A 137 -3.38 6.96 -4.22
C GLY A 137 -3.82 7.53 -2.88
N GLY A 138 -3.30 8.71 -2.51
CA GLY A 138 -3.75 9.45 -1.33
C GLY A 138 -5.21 9.87 -1.43
N ILE A 139 -5.62 10.47 -2.55
CA ILE A 139 -7.04 10.85 -2.73
C ILE A 139 -7.94 9.61 -2.64
N GLY A 140 -7.55 8.51 -3.28
CA GLY A 140 -8.28 7.25 -3.15
C GLY A 140 -8.36 6.75 -1.71
N GLY A 141 -7.23 6.75 -0.99
CA GLY A 141 -7.17 6.32 0.41
C GLY A 141 -7.97 7.22 1.36
N ALA A 142 -8.11 8.50 1.04
CA ALA A 142 -8.92 9.45 1.79
C ALA A 142 -10.43 9.20 1.68
N MET A 143 -10.85 8.50 0.63
CA MET A 143 -12.26 8.18 0.34
C MET A 143 -12.68 6.78 0.83
N CYS A 144 -11.74 6.00 1.38
CA CYS A 144 -12.02 4.71 2.03
C CYS A 144 -12.57 4.90 3.44
#